data_AF-A0A3S4HYX0-F1
#
_entry.id   AF-A0A3S4HYX0-F1
#
_cell.length_a   1.000
_cell.length_b   1.000
_cell.length_c   1.000
_cell.angle_alpha   90.00
_cell.angle_beta   90.00
_cell.angle_gamma   90.00
#
_symmetry.space_group_name_H-M   'P 1'
#
loop_
_entity.id
_entity.type
_entity.pdbx_description
1 polymer ?
#
loop_
_entity_poly.entity_id
_entity_poly.type
_entity_poly.pdbx_seq_one_letter_code
_entity_poly.pdbx_strand_id
1 'polypeptide(L)'
;MKTLVVALGGNALLQRGEALTAENQYRNIADAVPALARLARSYRLAIVHGNGPQVGLLALQNLAWKAVEPYPLDVLVAESQGMIGYMLAQRLALEPDMPPVTTVLTRIKVSADDPAFLEPEKFIGPVYSPEEQMALEATYGWHMKRDGKYLRRVVASPAPRQIIESAAIELLLKRGPCGDLQRRWRGTCCRRRRRGRGGDR
;
A
#
# COMPACT_ATOMS: atom_id res chain seq x y z
N MET A 1 -22.51 -9.30 12.12
CA MET A 1 -21.06 -9.61 11.98
C MET A 1 -20.25 -8.40 12.42
N LYS A 2 -19.32 -8.54 13.38
CA LYS A 2 -18.50 -7.42 13.89
C LYS A 2 -17.39 -7.06 12.89
N THR A 3 -16.86 -5.84 12.98
CA THR A 3 -15.71 -5.40 12.18
C THR A 3 -14.43 -5.56 12.98
N LEU A 4 -13.38 -6.11 12.36
CA LEU A 4 -12.05 -6.23 12.94
C LEU A 4 -11.04 -5.49 12.06
N VAL A 5 -10.26 -4.60 12.66
CA VAL A 5 -9.12 -3.96 12.00
C VAL A 5 -7.88 -4.80 12.29
N VAL A 6 -7.20 -5.28 11.25
CA VAL A 6 -5.98 -6.09 11.37
C VAL A 6 -4.81 -5.31 10.79
N ALA A 7 -3.81 -5.01 11.61
CA ALA A 7 -2.61 -4.31 11.18
C ALA A 7 -1.47 -5.28 10.91
N LEU A 8 -1.05 -5.37 9.65
CA LEU A 8 0.13 -6.12 9.23
C LEU A 8 1.38 -5.23 9.38
N GLY A 9 2.29 -5.63 10.28
CA GLY A 9 3.57 -4.93 10.44
C GLY A 9 4.42 -5.03 9.17
N GLY A 10 5.37 -4.11 8.98
CA GLY A 10 6.31 -4.17 7.85
C GLY A 10 7.09 -5.50 7.79
N ASN A 11 7.41 -6.08 8.94
CA ASN A 11 8.06 -7.39 9.07
C ASN A 11 7.18 -8.56 8.61
N ALA A 12 5.86 -8.40 8.57
CA ALA A 12 4.93 -9.40 8.03
C ALA A 12 4.91 -9.40 6.50
N LEU A 13 5.46 -8.36 5.85
CA LEU A 13 5.54 -8.26 4.40
C LEU A 13 6.97 -8.47 3.88
N LEU A 14 7.98 -8.08 4.67
CA LEU A 14 9.38 -8.36 4.36
C LEU A 14 10.20 -8.49 5.65
N GLN A 15 10.90 -9.61 5.83
CA GLN A 15 11.70 -9.82 7.03
C GLN A 15 13.02 -9.04 6.96
N ARG A 16 13.59 -8.70 8.13
CA ARG A 16 14.84 -7.95 8.19
C ARG A 16 15.97 -8.77 7.56
N GLY A 17 16.65 -8.17 6.58
CA GLY A 17 17.79 -8.79 5.88
C GLY A 17 17.40 -9.60 4.65
N GLU A 18 16.11 -9.78 4.36
CA GLU A 18 15.69 -10.37 3.10
C GLU A 18 15.87 -9.41 1.93
N ALA A 19 16.20 -9.96 0.76
CA ALA A 19 16.17 -9.20 -0.48
C ALA A 19 14.75 -8.70 -0.78
N LEU A 20 14.63 -7.46 -1.27
CA LEU A 20 13.37 -6.80 -1.64
C LEU A 20 12.77 -7.35 -2.95
N THR A 21 12.66 -8.68 -3.09
CA THR A 21 12.10 -9.34 -4.27
C THR A 21 10.59 -9.53 -4.14
N ALA A 22 9.90 -9.58 -5.28
CA ALA A 22 8.47 -9.88 -5.32
C ALA A 22 8.16 -11.28 -4.73
N GLU A 23 9.04 -12.26 -4.97
CA GLU A 23 8.92 -13.62 -4.44
C GLU A 23 8.95 -13.66 -2.91
N ASN A 24 9.91 -12.97 -2.29
CA ASN A 24 9.99 -12.88 -0.82
C ASN A 24 8.74 -12.22 -0.25
N GLN A 25 8.25 -11.14 -0.87
CA GLN A 25 7.02 -10.48 -0.43
C GLN A 25 5.79 -11.39 -0.55
N TYR A 26 5.66 -12.14 -1.65
CA TYR A 26 4.58 -13.10 -1.78
C TYR A 26 4.65 -14.23 -0.76
N ARG A 27 5.84 -14.73 -0.45
CA ARG A 27 6.05 -15.75 0.59
C ARG A 27 5.58 -15.24 1.95
N ASN A 28 6.08 -14.08 2.37
CA ASN A 28 5.71 -13.49 3.66
C ASN A 28 4.21 -13.17 3.75
N ILE A 29 3.61 -12.67 2.67
CA ILE A 29 2.15 -12.48 2.60
C ILE A 29 1.41 -13.81 2.77
N ALA A 30 1.88 -14.88 2.12
CA ALA A 30 1.25 -16.19 2.20
C ALA A 30 1.21 -16.74 3.65
N ASP A 31 2.19 -16.39 4.48
CA ASP A 31 2.21 -16.79 5.90
C ASP A 31 1.07 -16.13 6.71
N ALA A 32 0.67 -14.91 6.35
CA ALA A 32 -0.42 -14.19 7.03
C ALA A 32 -1.82 -14.59 6.53
N VAL A 33 -1.92 -15.12 5.30
CA VAL A 33 -3.17 -15.37 4.59
C VAL A 33 -4.10 -16.37 5.32
N PRO A 34 -3.64 -17.54 5.81
CA PRO A 34 -4.53 -18.49 6.51
C PRO A 34 -5.18 -17.90 7.76
N ALA A 35 -4.43 -17.08 8.51
CA ALA A 35 -4.95 -16.40 9.70
C ALA A 35 -6.02 -15.37 9.34
N LEU A 36 -5.77 -14.57 8.29
CA LEU A 36 -6.72 -13.58 7.78
C LEU A 36 -7.99 -14.26 7.23
N ALA A 37 -7.86 -15.33 6.45
CA ALA A 37 -8.99 -16.07 5.90
C ALA A 37 -9.87 -16.68 7.00
N ARG A 38 -9.25 -17.26 8.04
CA ARG A 38 -9.99 -17.77 9.21
C ARG A 38 -10.77 -16.67 9.91
N LEU A 39 -10.18 -15.48 10.09
CA LEU A 39 -10.87 -14.33 10.70
C LEU A 39 -12.01 -13.82 9.81
N ALA A 40 -11.85 -13.83 8.49
CA ALA A 40 -12.86 -13.37 7.53
C ALA A 40 -14.16 -14.19 7.58
N ARG A 41 -14.11 -15.43 8.06
CA ARG A 41 -15.30 -16.29 8.27
C ARG A 41 -16.24 -15.77 9.37
N SER A 42 -15.72 -15.00 10.32
CA SER A 42 -16.49 -14.53 11.50
C SER A 42 -16.54 -13.01 11.61
N TYR A 43 -15.63 -12.30 10.94
CA TYR A 43 -15.48 -10.84 11.05
C TYR A 43 -15.40 -10.18 9.67
N ARG A 44 -15.91 -8.95 9.59
CA ARG A 44 -15.64 -8.08 8.46
C ARG A 44 -14.26 -7.47 8.67
N LEU A 45 -13.33 -7.74 7.77
CA LEU A 45 -11.94 -7.34 7.95
C LEU A 45 -11.66 -6.02 7.27
N ALA A 46 -11.03 -5.10 8.01
CA ALA A 46 -10.27 -3.99 7.45
C ALA A 46 -8.79 -4.29 7.68
N ILE A 47 -8.06 -4.58 6.60
CA ILE A 47 -6.63 -4.91 6.68
C ILE A 47 -5.85 -3.64 6.39
N VAL A 48 -4.99 -3.25 7.33
CA VAL A 48 -4.05 -2.13 7.18
C VAL A 48 -2.63 -2.69 7.23
N HIS A 49 -1.67 -1.99 6.62
CA HIS A 49 -0.31 -2.48 6.57
C HIS A 49 0.72 -1.34 6.65
N GLY A 50 1.92 -1.67 7.13
CA GLY A 50 3.10 -0.83 6.90
C GLY A 50 3.63 -0.96 5.48
N ASN A 51 4.48 -0.03 5.05
CA ASN A 51 5.07 -0.01 3.70
C ASN A 51 6.56 0.37 3.67
N GLY A 52 7.23 0.46 4.83
CA GLY A 52 8.59 1.02 4.94
C GLY A 52 9.62 0.41 3.98
N PRO A 53 9.76 -0.92 3.92
CA PRO A 53 10.66 -1.56 2.97
C PRO A 53 10.29 -1.30 1.50
N GLN A 54 9.00 -1.34 1.17
CA GLN A 54 8.47 -1.19 -0.20
C GLN A 54 8.64 0.24 -0.71
N VAL A 55 8.26 1.24 0.08
CA VAL A 55 8.47 2.66 -0.28
C VAL A 55 9.97 2.98 -0.37
N GLY A 56 10.80 2.31 0.44
CA GLY A 56 12.26 2.39 0.34
C GLY A 56 12.78 1.85 -1.00
N LEU A 57 12.29 0.69 -1.44
CA LEU A 57 12.63 0.13 -2.75
C LEU A 57 12.20 1.06 -3.90
N LEU A 58 10.96 1.55 -3.87
CA LEU A 58 10.44 2.47 -4.87
C LEU A 58 11.26 3.76 -4.92
N ALA A 59 11.67 4.30 -3.77
CA ALA A 59 12.54 5.48 -3.73
C ALA A 59 13.90 5.23 -4.39
N LEU A 60 14.48 4.04 -4.25
CA LEU A 60 15.73 3.69 -4.94
C LEU A 60 15.53 3.55 -6.44
N GLN A 61 14.45 2.90 -6.87
CA GLN A 61 14.12 2.75 -8.29
C GLN A 61 13.85 4.10 -8.94
N ASN A 62 13.09 4.98 -8.26
CA ASN A 62 12.79 6.35 -8.66
C ASN A 62 14.07 7.18 -8.83
N LEU A 63 15.10 6.94 -8.01
CA LEU A 63 16.40 7.59 -8.15
C LEU A 63 17.31 6.97 -9.20
N ALA A 64 17.16 5.69 -9.52
CA ALA A 64 18.00 5.02 -10.50
C ALA A 64 17.71 5.52 -11.92
N TRP A 65 16.47 5.97 -12.18
CA TRP A 65 16.08 6.57 -13.43
C TRP A 65 16.41 8.08 -13.46
N LYS A 66 17.38 8.48 -14.29
CA LYS A 66 17.92 9.86 -14.29
C LYS A 66 17.34 10.78 -15.37
N ALA A 67 16.47 10.28 -16.25
CA ALA A 67 15.96 11.07 -17.37
C ALA A 67 14.88 12.09 -16.96
N VAL A 68 14.29 11.95 -15.77
CA VAL A 68 13.29 12.87 -15.21
C VAL A 68 13.52 13.05 -13.71
N GLU A 69 12.93 14.10 -13.15
CA GLU A 69 12.96 14.34 -11.71
C GLU A 69 12.23 13.21 -10.95
N PRO A 70 12.77 12.74 -9.82
CA PRO A 70 12.11 11.75 -8.98
C PRO A 70 10.73 12.21 -8.50
N TYR A 71 9.74 11.31 -8.53
CA TYR A 71 8.44 11.58 -7.93
C TYR A 71 8.54 11.84 -6.41
N PRO A 72 7.64 12.67 -5.85
CA PRO A 72 7.61 12.94 -4.43
C PRO A 72 7.18 11.71 -3.62
N LEU A 73 7.57 11.69 -2.34
CA LEU A 73 7.42 10.50 -1.49
C LEU A 73 5.95 10.08 -1.28
N ASP A 74 5.01 11.03 -1.26
CA ASP A 74 3.58 10.73 -1.11
C ASP A 74 3.03 9.94 -2.30
N VAL A 75 3.51 10.22 -3.51
CA VAL A 75 3.20 9.42 -4.72
C VAL A 75 3.78 8.02 -4.60
N LEU A 76 5.04 7.87 -4.16
CA LEU A 76 5.63 6.55 -3.91
C LEU A 76 4.91 5.78 -2.80
N VAL A 77 4.38 6.48 -1.79
CA VAL A 77 3.52 5.88 -0.77
C VAL A 77 2.23 5.35 -1.41
N ALA A 78 1.58 6.11 -2.30
CA ALA A 78 0.40 5.64 -3.02
C ALA A 78 0.70 4.41 -3.91
N GLU A 79 1.83 4.40 -4.61
CA GLU A 79 2.30 3.24 -5.38
C GLU A 79 2.49 2.01 -4.49
N SER A 80 3.15 2.17 -3.33
CA SER A 80 3.38 1.07 -2.39
C SER A 80 2.08 0.49 -1.81
N GLN A 81 1.02 1.30 -1.65
CA GLN A 81 -0.30 0.81 -1.26
C GLN A 81 -0.89 -0.10 -2.35
N GLY A 82 -0.79 0.33 -3.62
CA GLY A 82 -1.21 -0.48 -4.76
C GLY A 82 -0.42 -1.78 -4.85
N MET A 83 0.90 -1.72 -4.72
CA MET A 83 1.80 -2.88 -4.73
C MET A 83 1.40 -3.92 -3.68
N ILE A 84 1.34 -3.51 -2.41
CA ILE A 84 1.06 -4.43 -1.28
C ILE A 84 -0.38 -4.93 -1.34
N GLY A 85 -1.34 -4.03 -1.58
CA GLY A 85 -2.75 -4.37 -1.66
C GLY A 85 -3.06 -5.34 -2.82
N TYR A 86 -2.41 -5.17 -3.97
CA TYR A 86 -2.50 -6.10 -5.09
C TYR A 86 -2.00 -7.50 -4.72
N MET A 87 -0.85 -7.60 -4.05
CA MET A 87 -0.28 -8.89 -3.65
C MET A 87 -1.13 -9.59 -2.59
N LEU A 88 -1.62 -8.84 -1.58
CA LEU A 88 -2.54 -9.35 -0.56
C LEU A 88 -3.86 -9.83 -1.17
N ALA A 89 -4.48 -9.01 -2.04
CA ALA A 89 -5.75 -9.34 -2.66
C ALA A 89 -5.66 -10.61 -3.52
N GLN A 90 -4.58 -10.76 -4.31
CA GLN A 90 -4.37 -11.98 -5.09
C GLN A 90 -4.25 -13.21 -4.19
N ARG A 91 -3.45 -13.14 -3.11
CA ARG A 91 -3.22 -14.30 -2.25
C ARG A 91 -4.44 -14.69 -1.43
N LEU A 92 -5.16 -13.70 -0.88
CA LEU A 92 -6.43 -13.94 -0.19
C LEU A 92 -7.51 -14.50 -1.14
N ALA A 93 -7.53 -14.08 -2.40
CA ALA A 93 -8.51 -14.59 -3.37
C ALA A 93 -8.32 -16.08 -3.72
N LEU A 94 -7.18 -16.69 -3.36
CA LEU A 94 -6.95 -18.13 -3.51
C LEU A 94 -7.57 -18.94 -2.35
N GLU A 95 -7.92 -18.29 -1.24
CA GLU A 95 -8.50 -18.97 -0.09
C GLU A 95 -9.98 -19.33 -0.33
N PRO A 96 -10.39 -20.58 -0.06
CA PRO A 96 -11.78 -20.98 -0.17
C PRO A 96 -12.70 -20.10 0.68
N ASP A 97 -13.85 -19.74 0.11
CA ASP A 97 -14.89 -18.92 0.76
C ASP A 97 -14.44 -17.51 1.18
N MET A 98 -13.30 -17.03 0.68
CA MET A 98 -12.86 -15.67 0.94
C MET A 98 -13.84 -14.66 0.30
N PRO A 99 -14.39 -13.69 1.05
CA PRO A 99 -15.20 -12.64 0.46
C PRO A 99 -14.36 -11.79 -0.51
N PRO A 100 -15.00 -11.05 -1.46
CA PRO A 100 -14.29 -10.18 -2.38
C PRO A 100 -13.36 -9.22 -1.64
N VAL A 101 -12.08 -9.25 -1.99
CA VAL A 101 -11.05 -8.38 -1.42
C VAL A 101 -10.84 -7.20 -2.35
N THR A 102 -10.81 -6.00 -1.80
CA THR A 102 -10.53 -4.77 -2.56
C THR A 102 -9.50 -3.93 -1.83
N THR A 103 -8.59 -3.33 -2.60
CA THR A 103 -7.61 -2.37 -2.08
C THR A 103 -8.15 -0.97 -2.29
N VAL A 104 -8.16 -0.17 -1.23
CA VAL A 104 -8.58 1.23 -1.27
C VAL A 104 -7.34 2.09 -1.06
N LEU A 105 -6.96 2.85 -2.09
CA LEU A 105 -5.95 3.89 -1.91
C LEU A 105 -6.45 4.89 -0.87
N THR A 106 -5.62 5.15 0.12
CA THR A 106 -6.01 5.85 1.34
C THR A 106 -5.06 7.01 1.60
N ARG A 107 -5.64 8.19 1.82
CA ARG A 107 -4.94 9.42 2.20
C ARG A 107 -5.24 9.75 3.64
N ILE A 108 -4.21 10.22 4.34
CA ILE A 108 -4.29 10.63 5.73
C ILE A 108 -4.08 12.14 5.81
N LYS A 109 -5.05 12.85 6.36
CA LYS A 109 -4.88 14.24 6.75
C LYS A 109 -3.97 14.30 7.97
N VAL A 110 -2.99 15.20 7.90
CA VAL A 110 -2.05 15.53 8.97
C VAL A 110 -2.10 17.03 9.23
N SER A 111 -1.53 17.49 10.35
CA SER A 111 -1.39 18.93 10.61
C SER A 111 -0.25 19.49 9.77
N ALA A 112 -0.40 20.67 9.16
CA ALA A 112 0.72 21.30 8.45
C ALA A 112 1.83 21.73 9.41
N ASP A 113 1.46 22.14 10.64
CA ASP A 113 2.38 22.58 11.68
C ASP A 113 2.83 21.43 12.60
N ASP A 114 2.78 20.18 12.13
CA ASP A 114 3.23 19.04 12.94
C ASP A 114 4.75 19.13 13.19
N PRO A 115 5.23 19.04 14.45
CA PRO A 115 6.66 19.12 14.76
C PRO A 115 7.52 18.09 14.02
N ALA A 116 6.94 16.96 13.59
CA ALA A 116 7.65 15.92 12.84
C ALA A 116 8.19 16.42 11.48
N PHE A 117 7.68 17.54 10.95
CA PHE A 117 8.23 18.17 9.74
C PHE A 117 9.54 18.93 10.01
N LEU A 118 9.71 19.46 11.22
CA LEU A 118 10.94 20.14 11.63
C LEU A 118 12.02 19.13 12.02
N GLU A 119 11.63 18.03 12.67
CA GLU A 119 12.54 16.98 13.11
C GLU A 119 12.13 15.59 12.56
N PRO A 120 12.47 15.28 11.30
CA PRO A 120 12.26 13.96 10.72
C PRO A 120 12.98 12.85 11.50
N GLU A 121 12.29 11.78 11.85
CA GLU A 121 12.88 10.65 12.61
C GLU A 121 12.68 9.28 11.95
N LYS A 122 11.70 9.16 11.04
CA LYS A 122 11.32 7.86 10.52
C LYS A 122 12.26 7.44 9.40
N PHE A 123 13.06 6.41 9.66
CA PHE A 123 13.95 5.82 8.66
C PHE A 123 13.19 5.17 7.50
N ILE A 124 13.66 5.43 6.28
CA ILE A 124 13.19 4.78 5.05
C ILE A 124 14.37 4.39 4.16
N GLY A 125 14.14 3.43 3.26
CA GLY A 125 15.15 3.05 2.27
C GLY A 125 16.36 2.32 2.87
N PRO A 126 17.44 2.19 2.07
CA PRO A 126 18.63 1.43 2.44
C PRO A 126 19.54 2.24 3.35
N VAL A 127 20.69 1.64 3.67
CA VAL A 127 21.80 2.28 4.39
C VAL A 127 22.81 2.89 3.42
N TYR A 128 23.43 3.99 3.84
CA TYR A 128 24.46 4.76 3.13
C TYR A 128 25.70 4.87 4.01
N SER A 129 26.86 5.15 3.39
CA SER A 129 28.08 5.42 4.12
C SER A 129 28.05 6.85 4.70
N PRO A 130 28.66 7.11 5.88
CA PRO A 130 28.72 8.45 6.46
C PRO A 130 29.31 9.53 5.54
N GLU A 131 30.21 9.13 4.64
CA GLU A 131 30.89 10.01 3.69
C GLU A 131 29.94 10.52 2.58
N GLU A 132 28.83 9.82 2.33
CA GLU A 132 27.85 10.21 1.30
C GLU A 132 26.88 11.31 1.78
N GLN A 133 26.87 11.65 3.08
CA GLN A 133 25.84 12.52 3.67
C GLN A 133 25.69 13.85 2.93
N MET A 134 26.78 14.63 2.86
CA MET A 134 26.74 15.99 2.31
C MET A 134 26.29 15.98 0.84
N ALA A 135 26.70 14.99 0.07
CA ALA A 135 26.33 14.88 -1.33
C ALA A 135 24.84 14.57 -1.49
N LEU A 136 24.29 13.67 -0.68
CA LEU A 136 22.86 13.30 -0.70
C LEU A 136 21.96 14.45 -0.23
N GLU A 137 22.36 15.17 0.82
CA GLU A 137 21.64 16.34 1.33
C GLU A 137 21.67 17.49 0.32
N ALA A 138 22.81 17.77 -0.31
CA ALA A 138 22.92 18.82 -1.33
C ALA A 138 22.16 18.51 -2.62
N THR A 139 22.18 17.25 -3.07
CA THR A 139 21.55 16.85 -4.33
C THR A 139 20.03 16.74 -4.21
N TYR A 140 19.54 16.20 -3.09
CA TYR A 140 18.12 15.83 -2.96
C TYR A 140 17.38 16.54 -1.82
N GLY A 141 18.06 17.39 -1.03
CA GLY A 141 17.46 18.04 0.13
C GLY A 141 17.00 17.05 1.21
N TRP A 142 17.63 15.88 1.28
CA TRP A 142 17.25 14.85 2.26
C TRP A 142 17.68 15.23 3.67
N HIS A 143 16.99 14.67 4.65
CA HIS A 143 17.47 14.61 6.02
C HIS A 143 18.03 13.21 6.28
N MET A 144 19.29 13.15 6.72
CA MET A 144 19.97 11.89 7.02
C MET A 144 20.22 11.79 8.53
N LYS A 145 19.98 10.62 9.13
CA LYS A 145 20.35 10.32 10.52
C LYS A 145 21.16 9.03 10.57
N ARG A 146 22.00 8.89 11.61
CA ARG A 146 22.76 7.66 11.87
C ARG A 146 21.82 6.51 12.23
N ASP A 147 22.00 5.37 11.58
CA ASP A 147 21.43 4.07 11.93
C ASP A 147 22.60 3.11 12.21
N GLY A 148 23.06 3.12 13.46
CA GLY A 148 24.29 2.43 13.87
C GLY A 148 25.53 3.00 13.18
N LYS A 149 26.26 2.14 12.45
CA LYS A 149 27.47 2.54 11.71
C LYS A 149 27.20 3.17 10.35
N TYR A 150 25.94 3.16 9.90
CA TYR A 150 25.53 3.69 8.61
C TYR A 150 24.68 4.96 8.76
N LEU A 151 24.38 5.59 7.63
CA LEU A 151 23.36 6.61 7.51
C LEU A 151 22.11 6.07 6.85
N ARG A 152 20.96 6.65 7.18
CA ARG A 152 19.70 6.40 6.48
C ARG A 152 18.92 7.69 6.34
N ARG A 153 18.18 7.76 5.23
CA ARG A 153 17.22 8.83 5.00
C ARG A 153 16.12 8.75 6.06
N VAL A 154 15.83 9.89 6.68
CA VAL A 154 14.68 10.07 7.57
C VAL A 154 13.65 10.97 6.92
N VAL A 155 12.39 10.70 7.24
CA VAL A 155 11.24 11.47 6.76
C VAL A 155 10.33 11.81 7.92
N ALA A 156 9.53 12.87 7.74
CA ALA A 156 8.53 13.26 8.70
C ALA A 156 7.52 12.12 8.90
N SER A 157 7.11 11.90 10.14
CA SER A 157 6.06 10.94 10.49
C SER A 157 5.01 11.62 11.38
N PRO A 158 4.29 12.63 10.84
CA PRO A 158 3.32 13.41 11.58
C PRO A 158 2.16 12.56 12.10
N ALA A 159 1.51 13.04 13.17
CA ALA A 159 0.40 12.32 13.77
C ALA A 159 -0.82 12.30 12.83
N PRO A 160 -1.41 11.11 12.56
CA PRO A 160 -2.57 11.01 11.70
C PRO A 160 -3.78 11.71 12.35
N ARG A 161 -4.48 12.58 11.60
CA ARG A 161 -5.68 13.28 12.09
C ARG A 161 -6.96 12.67 11.55
N GLN A 162 -6.99 12.33 10.27
CA GLN A 162 -8.20 11.83 9.62
C GLN A 162 -7.86 10.95 8.41
N ILE A 163 -8.59 9.85 8.26
CA ILE A 163 -8.61 9.07 7.02
C ILE A 163 -9.59 9.74 6.05
N ILE A 164 -9.12 10.23 4.91
CA ILE A 164 -9.97 10.94 3.94
C ILE A 164 -11.03 10.01 3.35
N GLU A 165 -10.66 8.77 3.04
CA GLU A 165 -11.53 7.76 2.45
C GLU A 165 -12.36 6.97 3.48
N SER A 166 -12.47 7.44 4.74
CA SER A 166 -13.19 6.73 5.81
C SER A 166 -14.63 6.36 5.42
N ALA A 167 -15.37 7.29 4.80
CA ALA A 167 -16.74 7.05 4.35
C ALA A 167 -16.83 5.92 3.29
N ALA A 168 -15.87 5.86 2.36
CA ALA A 168 -15.82 4.81 1.35
C ALA A 168 -15.48 3.45 1.97
N ILE A 169 -14.51 3.42 2.88
CA ILE A 169 -14.12 2.22 3.64
C ILE A 169 -15.32 1.70 4.46
N GLU A 170 -16.03 2.59 5.16
CA GLU A 170 -17.24 2.21 5.91
C GLU A 170 -18.34 1.65 5.01
N LEU A 171 -18.56 2.23 3.83
CA LEU A 171 -19.56 1.74 2.88
C LEU A 171 -19.22 0.33 2.40
N LEU A 172 -17.95 0.09 2.08
CA LEU A 172 -17.44 -1.22 1.65
C LEU A 172 -17.53 -2.26 2.79
N LEU A 173 -17.27 -1.86 4.03
CA LEU A 173 -17.42 -2.75 5.19
C LEU A 173 -18.89 -3.00 5.55
N LYS A 174 -19.80 -2.03 5.33
CA LYS A 174 -21.23 -2.20 5.61
C LYS A 174 -21.91 -3.09 4.57
N ARG A 175 -21.52 -2.97 3.29
CA ARG A 175 -21.98 -3.86 2.21
C ARG A 175 -21.19 -5.17 2.28
N GLY A 176 -21.76 -6.19 2.90
CA GLY A 176 -21.26 -7.57 2.77
C GLY A 176 -21.13 -8.00 1.29
N PRO A 177 -20.52 -9.18 1.01
CA PRO A 177 -20.10 -9.60 -0.33
C PRO A 177 -21.19 -9.33 -1.37
N CYS A 178 -20.84 -8.50 -2.34
CA CYS A 178 -21.72 -8.01 -3.39
C CYS A 178 -22.25 -9.14 -4.30
N GLY A 179 -23.30 -9.82 -3.86
CA GLY A 179 -24.17 -10.58 -4.76
C GLY A 179 -24.88 -9.70 -5.81
N ASP A 180 -25.03 -8.40 -5.54
CA ASP A 180 -25.83 -7.51 -6.39
C ASP A 180 -25.03 -6.56 -7.29
N LEU A 181 -23.77 -6.22 -6.96
CA LEU A 181 -22.95 -5.38 -7.84
C LEU A 181 -22.41 -6.15 -9.06
N GLN A 182 -22.14 -7.45 -8.93
CA GLN A 182 -21.82 -8.28 -10.10
C GLN A 182 -23.01 -8.45 -11.05
N ARG A 183 -24.25 -8.50 -10.54
CA ARG A 183 -25.46 -8.46 -11.38
C ARG A 183 -25.63 -7.13 -12.11
N ARG A 184 -25.26 -6.02 -11.47
CA ARG A 184 -25.35 -4.69 -12.09
C ARG A 184 -24.28 -4.45 -13.15
N TRP A 185 -23.04 -4.92 -12.95
CA TRP A 185 -21.95 -4.76 -13.93
C TRP A 185 -22.09 -5.71 -15.15
N ARG A 186 -22.61 -6.93 -14.98
CA ARG A 186 -22.95 -7.81 -16.12
C ARG A 186 -24.13 -7.27 -16.95
N GLY A 187 -25.01 -6.45 -16.36
CA GLY A 187 -26.17 -5.86 -17.03
C GLY A 187 -25.84 -4.71 -17.99
N THR A 188 -24.79 -3.93 -17.73
CA THR A 188 -24.42 -2.76 -18.56
C THR A 188 -23.50 -3.10 -19.73
N CYS A 189 -22.62 -4.09 -19.60
CA CYS A 189 -21.70 -4.47 -20.69
C CYS A 189 -22.39 -5.36 -21.75
N CYS A 190 -23.33 -6.22 -21.35
CA CYS A 190 -23.94 -7.19 -22.27
C CYS A 190 -25.17 -6.65 -23.05
N ARG A 191 -25.76 -5.51 -22.66
CA ARG A 191 -26.96 -4.96 -23.33
C ARG A 191 -26.69 -4.11 -24.58
N ARG A 192 -25.42 -3.81 -24.92
CA ARG A 192 -25.09 -3.02 -26.12
C ARG A 192 -24.70 -3.83 -27.38
N ARG A 193 -24.71 -5.17 -27.36
CA ARG A 193 -24.36 -6.01 -28.53
C ARG A 193 -25.48 -6.87 -29.11
N ARG A 194 -26.75 -6.64 -28.77
CA ARG A 194 -27.89 -7.44 -29.31
C ARG A 194 -29.09 -6.61 -29.80
N ARG A 195 -28.87 -5.44 -30.38
CA ARG A 195 -29.86 -4.80 -31.27
C ARG A 195 -29.14 -4.19 -32.47
N GLY A 196 -29.30 -4.83 -33.63
CA GLY A 196 -28.76 -4.36 -34.92
C GLY A 196 -28.18 -5.46 -35.81
N ARG A 197 -28.98 -6.45 -36.21
CA ARG A 197 -28.80 -7.16 -37.49
C ARG A 197 -30.12 -7.05 -38.27
N GLY A 198 -30.00 -6.82 -39.57
CA GLY A 198 -31.08 -6.66 -40.55
C GLY A 198 -31.18 -5.19 -40.96
N GLY A 199 -30.76 -4.74 -42.14
CA GLY A 199 -30.60 -5.40 -43.42
C GLY A 199 -31.38 -4.56 -44.43
N ASP A 200 -30.69 -3.93 -45.38
CA ASP A 200 -31.11 -3.69 -46.78
C ASP A 200 -30.24 -2.62 -47.44
N ARG A 201 -29.65 -3.01 -48.58
CA ARG A 201 -29.01 -2.22 -49.65
C ARG A 201 -27.67 -1.57 -49.36
#